data_AF-A0A3M1DQ91-F1
#
_entry.id   AF-A0A3M1DQ91-F1
#
_cell.length_a   1.000
_cell.length_b   1.000
_cell.length_c   1.000
_cell.angle_alpha   90.00
_cell.angle_beta   90.00
_cell.angle_gamma   90.00
#
_symmetry.space_group_name_H-M   'P 1'
#
loop_
_entity.id
_entity.type
_entity.pdbx_description
1 polymer ?
#
loop_
_entity_poly.entity_id
_entity_poly.type
_entity_poly.pdbx_seq_one_letter_code
_entity_poly.pdbx_strand_id
1 'polypeptide(L)'
;VYRPQCEGCRACVPVRVPVERFRPDRRQRRCLRANADLEITERGPEFDPEHFALFERYLAARHAGGGMDQPTREDYLGFIRADWSDTLLYEFRLKDRLLAVAVVDRLPDALSAVYTFFEPAGSRRGLGRHAVLSEIRLAREAHLKWLYLGYWISGCAKMRYKNEYRPLEYLGPGGWSETPPA
;
A
#
# COMPACT_ATOMS: atom_id res chain seq x y z
N VAL A 1 15.51 -7.31 6.09
CA VAL A 1 14.92 -6.12 5.43
C VAL A 1 15.09 -6.29 3.94
N TYR A 2 14.02 -6.63 3.22
CA TYR A 2 14.02 -6.82 1.76
C TYR A 2 14.41 -5.51 1.06
N ARG A 3 15.66 -5.38 0.60
CA ARG A 3 16.10 -4.26 -0.24
C ARG A 3 15.95 -4.68 -1.70
N PRO A 4 15.16 -3.97 -2.53
CA PRO A 4 15.22 -4.16 -3.99
C PRO A 4 16.68 -4.05 -4.40
N GLN A 5 17.15 -5.00 -5.22
CA GLN A 5 18.52 -5.13 -5.73
C GLN A 5 19.05 -3.78 -6.23
N CYS A 6 19.67 -3.02 -5.34
CA CYS A 6 20.47 -1.86 -5.67
C CYS A 6 21.70 -1.98 -4.77
N GLU A 7 22.72 -2.68 -5.26
CA GLU A 7 24.01 -2.72 -4.59
C GLU A 7 24.51 -1.29 -4.41
N GLY A 8 24.78 -0.89 -3.16
CA GLY A 8 25.28 0.44 -2.83
C GLY A 8 24.25 1.58 -2.79
N CYS A 9 22.96 1.36 -3.09
CA CYS A 9 21.97 2.44 -3.02
C CYS A 9 21.62 2.79 -1.56
N ARG A 10 22.04 3.97 -1.14
CA ARG A 10 21.68 4.57 0.16
C ARG A 10 20.42 5.45 0.08
N ALA A 11 19.84 5.63 -1.10
CA ALA A 11 18.69 6.50 -1.32
C ALA A 11 17.34 5.86 -0.94
N CYS A 12 17.26 4.52 -0.92
CA CYS A 12 16.05 3.80 -0.55
C CYS A 12 15.90 3.73 0.98
N VAL A 13 15.10 4.62 1.54
CA VAL A 13 14.86 4.73 2.98
C VAL A 13 13.56 4.04 3.35
N PRO A 14 13.56 2.97 4.18
CA PRO A 14 12.34 2.41 4.73
C PRO A 14 11.58 3.48 5.52
N VAL A 15 10.27 3.55 5.31
CA VAL A 15 9.39 4.48 6.03
C VAL A 15 8.21 3.77 6.67
N ARG A 16 7.78 4.26 7.82
CA ARG A 16 6.60 3.75 8.52
C ARG A 16 5.80 4.85 9.20
N VAL A 17 4.52 4.60 9.40
CA VAL A 17 3.59 5.49 10.09
C VAL A 17 3.29 4.90 11.48
N PRO A 18 3.57 5.63 12.58
CA PRO A 18 3.07 5.30 13.91
C PRO A 18 1.55 5.45 13.96
N VAL A 19 0.82 4.33 13.93
CA VAL A 19 -0.62 4.35 13.65
C VAL A 19 -1.43 5.04 14.74
N GLU A 20 -1.01 4.96 16.00
CA GLU A 20 -1.67 5.64 17.12
C GLU A 20 -1.57 7.17 17.05
N ARG A 21 -0.46 7.68 16.52
CA ARG A 21 -0.20 9.12 16.39
C ARG A 21 -0.75 9.71 15.10
N PHE A 22 -1.07 8.87 14.11
CA PHE A 22 -1.62 9.32 12.84
C PHE A 22 -2.95 10.06 13.01
N ARG A 23 -3.06 11.23 12.39
CA ARG A 23 -4.30 12.03 12.35
C ARG A 23 -4.58 12.43 10.91
N PRO A 24 -5.74 12.03 10.33
CA PRO A 24 -6.03 12.33 8.94
C PRO A 24 -6.29 13.82 8.75
N ASP A 25 -5.69 14.42 7.72
CA ASP A 25 -5.91 15.82 7.33
C ASP A 25 -7.29 16.03 6.67
N ARG A 26 -7.58 17.27 6.24
CA ARG A 26 -8.87 17.59 5.58
C ARG A 26 -9.13 16.76 4.32
N ARG A 27 -8.10 16.51 3.51
CA ARG A 27 -8.18 15.78 2.24
C ARG A 27 -8.37 14.28 2.47
N GLN A 28 -7.69 13.72 3.46
CA GLN A 28 -7.83 12.34 3.92
C GLN A 28 -9.21 12.11 4.54
N ARG A 29 -9.70 13.01 5.40
CA ARG A 29 -11.07 12.94 5.93
C ARG A 29 -12.15 13.04 4.84
N ARG A 30 -11.92 13.81 3.77
CA ARG A 30 -12.82 13.85 2.60
C ARG A 30 -12.78 12.52 1.85
N CYS A 31 -11.59 11.96 1.65
CA CYS A 31 -11.41 10.66 1.00
C CYS A 31 -12.11 9.54 1.76
N LEU A 32 -11.97 9.48 3.09
CA LEU A 32 -12.69 8.53 3.94
C LEU A 32 -14.21 8.66 3.77
N ARG A 33 -14.75 9.89 3.83
CA ARG A 33 -16.19 10.12 3.65
C ARG A 33 -16.71 9.72 2.26
N ALA A 34 -15.92 9.92 1.21
CA ALA A 34 -16.30 9.56 -0.16
C ALA A 34 -16.32 8.05 -0.44
N ASN A 35 -15.78 7.25 0.48
CA ASN A 35 -15.68 5.79 0.39
C ASN A 35 -16.28 5.10 1.62
N ALA A 36 -17.15 5.78 2.37
CA ALA A 36 -17.78 5.21 3.57
C ALA A 36 -18.81 4.09 3.25
N ASP A 37 -19.17 3.95 1.99
CA ASP A 37 -20.01 2.92 1.39
C ASP A 37 -19.20 1.69 0.92
N LEU A 38 -17.87 1.69 1.13
CA LEU A 38 -17.03 0.54 0.81
C LEU A 38 -16.95 -0.42 1.99
N GLU A 39 -17.17 -1.69 1.68
CA GLU A 39 -16.92 -2.80 2.57
C GLU A 39 -15.48 -3.27 2.40
N ILE A 40 -14.84 -3.61 3.51
CA ILE A 40 -13.45 -4.10 3.53
C ILE A 40 -13.44 -5.51 4.10
N THR A 41 -12.97 -6.46 3.31
CA THR A 41 -12.87 -7.88 3.69
C THR A 41 -11.42 -8.35 3.64
N GLU A 42 -10.98 -9.06 4.68
CA GLU A 42 -9.68 -9.73 4.71
C GLU A 42 -9.78 -11.09 4.03
N ARG A 43 -8.80 -11.41 3.18
CA ARG A 43 -8.69 -12.68 2.44
C ARG A 43 -7.26 -13.20 2.48
N GLY A 44 -7.11 -14.51 2.34
CA GLY A 44 -5.80 -15.14 2.15
C GLY A 44 -5.19 -14.84 0.77
N PRO A 45 -3.88 -15.12 0.57
CA PRO A 45 -3.12 -14.83 -0.64
C PRO A 45 -3.34 -15.89 -1.73
N GLU A 46 -4.60 -16.19 -2.01
CA GLU A 46 -5.01 -17.14 -3.02
C GLU A 46 -5.21 -16.45 -4.37
N PHE A 47 -5.05 -17.21 -5.45
CA PHE A 47 -5.36 -16.66 -6.77
C PHE A 47 -6.87 -16.50 -6.91
N ASP A 48 -7.30 -15.27 -7.22
CA ASP A 48 -8.67 -14.95 -7.58
C ASP A 48 -8.72 -14.34 -9.00
N PRO A 49 -9.50 -14.90 -9.94
CA PRO A 49 -9.64 -14.36 -11.28
C PRO A 49 -10.13 -12.90 -11.34
N GLU A 50 -11.01 -12.48 -10.42
CA GLU A 50 -11.50 -11.10 -10.35
C GLU A 50 -10.39 -10.14 -9.92
N HIS A 51 -9.55 -10.55 -8.97
CA HIS A 51 -8.38 -9.78 -8.55
C HIS A 51 -7.39 -9.62 -9.70
N PHE A 52 -7.10 -10.71 -10.40
CA PHE A 52 -6.19 -10.68 -11.55
C PHE A 52 -6.72 -9.76 -12.66
N ALA A 53 -8.00 -9.84 -13.00
CA ALA A 53 -8.61 -8.95 -13.98
C ALA A 53 -8.54 -7.47 -13.55
N LEU A 54 -8.68 -7.16 -12.25
CA LEU A 54 -8.51 -5.80 -11.74
C LEU A 54 -7.05 -5.35 -11.85
N PHE A 55 -6.10 -6.23 -11.55
CA PHE A 55 -4.67 -5.99 -11.65
C PHE A 55 -4.25 -5.66 -13.09
N GLU A 56 -4.72 -6.44 -14.09
CA GLU A 56 -4.50 -6.17 -15.52
C GLU A 56 -5.00 -4.77 -15.92
N ARG A 57 -6.24 -4.44 -15.58
CA ARG A 57 -6.82 -3.11 -15.87
C ARG A 57 -6.02 -1.99 -15.21
N TYR A 58 -5.60 -2.18 -13.96
CA TYR A 58 -4.80 -1.21 -13.24
C TYR A 58 -3.44 -0.98 -13.92
N LEU A 59 -2.73 -2.05 -14.27
CA LEU A 59 -1.43 -1.94 -14.93
C LEU A 59 -1.54 -1.31 -16.32
N ALA A 60 -2.51 -1.73 -17.14
CA ALA A 60 -2.74 -1.13 -18.45
C ALA A 60 -2.98 0.39 -18.36
N ALA A 61 -3.75 0.85 -17.36
CA ALA A 61 -4.01 2.28 -17.17
C ALA A 61 -2.83 3.08 -16.60
N ARG A 62 -2.00 2.46 -15.74
CA ARG A 62 -0.92 3.15 -15.02
C ARG A 62 0.46 3.03 -15.67
N HIS A 63 0.63 2.01 -16.51
CA HIS A 63 1.89 1.62 -17.16
C HIS A 63 1.75 1.49 -18.68
N ALA A 64 0.75 2.14 -19.30
CA ALA A 64 0.63 2.23 -20.75
C ALA A 64 1.95 2.64 -21.40
N GLY A 65 2.49 1.78 -22.29
CA GLY A 65 3.76 1.99 -22.99
C GLY A 65 5.03 1.73 -22.17
N GLY A 66 4.91 1.17 -20.95
CA GLY A 66 6.04 0.91 -20.04
C GLY A 66 6.50 -0.55 -19.97
N GLY A 67 5.97 -1.45 -20.82
CA GLY A 67 6.35 -2.86 -20.89
C GLY A 67 5.78 -3.77 -19.78
N MET A 68 4.86 -3.27 -18.95
CA MET A 68 4.15 -4.04 -17.90
C MET A 68 2.63 -4.06 -18.15
N ASP A 69 2.20 -3.88 -19.38
CA ASP A 69 0.81 -3.77 -19.81
C ASP A 69 0.11 -5.13 -20.02
N GLN A 70 0.87 -6.23 -19.96
CA GLN A 70 0.37 -7.60 -20.04
C GLN A 70 1.01 -8.46 -18.93
N PRO A 71 0.60 -8.27 -17.66
CA PRO A 71 1.13 -9.08 -16.57
C PRO A 71 0.76 -10.55 -16.76
N THR A 72 1.67 -11.45 -16.42
CA THR A 72 1.37 -12.88 -16.34
C THR A 72 0.69 -13.20 -15.00
N ARG A 73 0.07 -14.38 -14.92
CA ARG A 73 -0.45 -14.91 -13.65
C ARG A 73 0.67 -15.04 -12.62
N GLU A 74 1.86 -15.43 -13.08
CA GLU A 74 3.06 -15.61 -12.28
C GLU A 74 3.54 -14.27 -11.69
N ASP A 75 3.48 -13.18 -12.46
CA ASP A 75 3.79 -11.83 -11.96
C ASP A 75 2.84 -11.44 -10.83
N TYR A 76 1.54 -11.66 -11.02
CA TYR A 76 0.53 -11.39 -9.99
C TYR A 76 0.76 -12.23 -8.73
N LEU A 77 0.99 -13.54 -8.89
CA LEU A 77 1.28 -14.43 -7.78
C LEU A 77 2.56 -14.02 -7.03
N GLY A 78 3.58 -13.54 -7.73
CA GLY A 78 4.81 -13.01 -7.14
C GLY A 78 4.58 -11.74 -6.30
N PHE A 79 3.49 -10.99 -6.55
CA PHE A 79 3.10 -9.87 -5.69
C PHE A 79 2.28 -10.31 -4.49
N ILE A 80 1.36 -11.25 -4.66
CA ILE A 80 0.42 -11.62 -3.60
C ILE A 80 0.93 -12.75 -2.70
N ARG A 81 2.03 -13.41 -3.04
CA ARG A 81 2.63 -14.48 -2.23
C ARG A 81 4.07 -14.16 -1.86
N ALA A 82 4.36 -14.23 -0.58
CA ALA A 82 5.71 -14.22 -0.04
C ALA A 82 5.89 -15.40 0.91
N ASP A 83 6.72 -16.39 0.55
CA ASP A 83 6.96 -17.58 1.39
C ASP A 83 7.56 -17.25 2.78
N TRP A 84 8.08 -16.03 2.93
CA TRP A 84 8.75 -15.54 4.13
C TRP A 84 7.87 -14.64 5.01
N SER A 85 6.60 -14.42 4.63
CA SER A 85 5.70 -13.50 5.32
C SER A 85 4.26 -14.03 5.36
N ASP A 86 3.51 -13.63 6.39
CA ASP A 86 2.07 -13.85 6.46
C ASP A 86 1.36 -12.77 5.63
N THR A 87 1.17 -13.04 4.34
CA THR A 87 0.54 -12.10 3.40
C THR A 87 -0.98 -12.23 3.45
N LEU A 88 -1.67 -11.10 3.59
CA LEU A 88 -3.12 -10.95 3.54
C LEU A 88 -3.51 -10.00 2.40
N LEU A 89 -4.74 -10.16 1.92
CA LEU A 89 -5.37 -9.27 0.96
C LEU A 89 -6.55 -8.54 1.62
N TYR A 90 -6.58 -7.21 1.52
CA TYR A 90 -7.77 -6.43 1.84
C TYR A 90 -8.51 -6.06 0.55
N GLU A 91 -9.70 -6.61 0.38
CA GLU A 91 -10.61 -6.27 -0.71
C GLU A 91 -11.45 -5.06 -0.33
N PHE A 92 -11.66 -4.15 -1.27
CA PHE A 92 -12.53 -2.99 -1.11
C PHE A 92 -13.69 -3.12 -2.10
N ARG A 93 -14.90 -3.37 -1.60
CA ARG A 93 -16.07 -3.72 -2.42
C ARG A 93 -17.19 -2.70 -2.27
N LEU A 94 -17.86 -2.37 -3.38
CA LEU A 94 -19.08 -1.56 -3.41
C LEU A 94 -20.23 -2.42 -3.94
N LYS A 95 -21.16 -2.84 -3.07
CA LYS A 95 -22.31 -3.68 -3.46
C LYS A 95 -21.89 -4.84 -4.38
N ASP A 96 -20.97 -5.66 -3.87
CA ASP A 96 -20.35 -6.80 -4.56
C ASP A 96 -19.39 -6.50 -5.73
N ARG A 97 -19.14 -5.23 -6.06
CA ARG A 97 -18.13 -4.90 -7.08
C ARG A 97 -16.77 -4.67 -6.43
N LEU A 98 -15.76 -5.45 -6.81
CA LEU A 98 -14.38 -5.22 -6.39
C LEU A 98 -13.81 -3.93 -7.01
N LEU A 99 -13.35 -3.02 -6.15
CA LEU A 99 -12.78 -1.73 -6.57
C LEU A 99 -11.30 -1.57 -6.25
N ALA A 100 -10.81 -2.21 -5.19
CA ALA A 100 -9.39 -2.20 -4.86
C ALA A 100 -9.00 -3.47 -4.12
N VAL A 101 -7.72 -3.81 -4.21
CA VAL A 101 -7.08 -4.82 -3.38
C VAL A 101 -5.78 -4.24 -2.86
N ALA A 102 -5.59 -4.29 -1.55
CA ALA A 102 -4.31 -4.00 -0.90
C ALA A 102 -3.66 -5.32 -0.48
N VAL A 103 -2.43 -5.54 -0.95
CA VAL A 103 -1.57 -6.66 -0.56
C VAL A 103 -0.74 -6.20 0.62
N VAL A 104 -0.88 -6.90 1.74
CA VAL A 104 -0.30 -6.49 3.02
C VAL A 104 0.39 -7.67 3.67
N ASP A 105 1.62 -7.44 4.14
CA ASP A 105 2.34 -8.39 4.99
C ASP A 105 2.03 -8.09 6.46
N ARG A 106 1.62 -9.11 7.21
CA ARG A 106 1.42 -9.02 8.65
C ARG A 106 2.70 -9.35 9.39
N LEU A 107 3.12 -8.40 10.22
CA LEU A 107 4.29 -8.50 11.09
C LEU A 107 3.82 -8.50 12.56
N PRO A 108 4.66 -8.96 13.51
CA PRO A 108 4.26 -9.05 14.92
C PRO A 108 3.71 -7.74 15.52
N ASP A 109 4.28 -6.60 15.13
CA ASP A 109 3.94 -5.27 15.65
C ASP A 109 3.44 -4.31 14.55
N ALA A 110 3.20 -4.78 13.32
CA ALA A 110 2.91 -3.89 12.20
C ALA A 110 2.20 -4.55 11.03
N LEU A 111 1.59 -3.73 10.18
CA LEU A 111 1.29 -4.09 8.79
C LEU A 111 2.37 -3.52 7.87
N SER A 112 2.60 -4.16 6.73
CA SER A 112 3.48 -3.66 5.69
C SER A 112 2.75 -3.63 4.35
N ALA A 113 2.51 -2.42 3.84
CA ALA A 113 1.84 -2.18 2.57
C ALA A 113 2.78 -2.59 1.41
N VAL A 114 2.53 -3.77 0.82
CA VAL A 114 3.35 -4.32 -0.25
C VAL A 114 2.96 -3.70 -1.59
N TYR A 115 1.67 -3.78 -1.92
CA TYR A 115 1.16 -3.31 -3.20
C TYR A 115 -0.33 -2.96 -3.11
N THR A 116 -0.80 -2.05 -3.96
CA THR A 116 -2.23 -1.74 -4.07
C THR A 116 -2.59 -1.55 -5.53
N PHE A 117 -3.58 -2.30 -6.00
CA PHE A 117 -4.18 -2.13 -7.31
C PHE A 117 -5.67 -1.83 -7.16
N PHE A 118 -6.21 -1.01 -8.05
CA PHE A 118 -7.57 -0.49 -7.93
C PHE A 118 -8.14 -0.08 -9.26
N GLU A 119 -9.46 0.05 -9.30
CA GLU A 119 -10.24 0.36 -10.50
C GLU A 119 -9.84 1.76 -11.03
N PRO A 120 -9.19 1.86 -12.21
CA PRO A 120 -8.72 3.14 -12.74
C PRO A 120 -9.84 4.15 -12.96
N ALA A 121 -11.03 3.68 -13.39
CA ALA A 121 -12.22 4.52 -13.52
C ALA A 121 -12.68 5.12 -12.19
N GLY A 122 -12.32 4.47 -11.07
CA GLY A 122 -12.56 4.92 -9.69
C GLY A 122 -11.57 5.97 -9.18
N SER A 123 -10.63 6.47 -10.01
CA SER A 123 -9.61 7.44 -9.59
C SER A 123 -10.16 8.68 -8.86
N ARG A 124 -11.37 9.13 -9.21
CA ARG A 124 -12.06 10.25 -8.54
C ARG A 124 -12.35 10.01 -7.06
N ARG A 125 -12.48 8.75 -6.63
CA ARG A 125 -12.73 8.39 -5.21
C ARG A 125 -11.45 8.42 -4.37
N GLY A 126 -10.28 8.39 -5.01
CA GLY A 126 -8.99 8.33 -4.32
C GLY A 126 -8.72 6.97 -3.68
N LEU A 127 -9.05 5.87 -4.35
CA LEU A 127 -8.96 4.49 -3.83
C LEU A 127 -7.59 4.15 -3.25
N GLY A 128 -6.49 4.53 -3.90
CA GLY A 128 -5.15 4.30 -3.34
C GLY A 128 -4.88 5.03 -2.01
N ARG A 129 -5.44 6.24 -1.83
CA ARG A 129 -5.37 6.93 -0.52
C ARG A 129 -6.27 6.24 0.49
N HIS A 130 -7.47 5.83 0.07
CA HIS A 130 -8.40 5.14 0.95
C HIS A 130 -7.84 3.80 1.44
N ALA A 131 -7.12 3.06 0.60
CA ALA A 131 -6.42 1.84 0.96
C ALA A 131 -5.42 2.08 2.10
N VAL A 132 -4.47 3.00 1.92
CA VAL A 132 -3.48 3.33 2.97
C VAL A 132 -4.15 3.82 4.26
N LEU A 133 -5.17 4.68 4.18
CA LEU A 133 -5.90 5.14 5.36
C LEU A 133 -6.62 4.00 6.08
N SER A 134 -7.11 3.02 5.33
CA SER A 134 -7.78 1.84 5.88
C SER A 134 -6.78 0.90 6.52
N GLU A 135 -5.61 0.68 5.91
CA GLU A 135 -4.52 -0.09 6.51
C GLU A 135 -4.04 0.53 7.84
N ILE A 136 -3.94 1.86 7.92
CA ILE A 136 -3.64 2.55 9.20
C ILE A 136 -4.72 2.28 10.25
N ARG A 137 -6.00 2.31 9.84
CA ARG A 137 -7.13 2.03 10.73
C ARG A 137 -7.12 0.58 11.21
N LEU A 138 -6.98 -0.37 10.28
CA LEU A 138 -6.96 -1.81 10.55
C LEU A 138 -5.77 -2.20 11.44
N ALA A 139 -4.58 -1.63 11.18
CA ALA A 139 -3.42 -1.82 12.05
C ALA A 139 -3.70 -1.34 13.48
N ARG A 140 -4.36 -0.18 13.64
CA ARG A 140 -4.74 0.35 14.94
C ARG A 140 -5.76 -0.55 15.66
N GLU A 141 -6.78 -1.02 14.94
CA GLU A 141 -7.80 -1.94 15.46
C GLU A 141 -7.20 -3.28 15.89
N ALA A 142 -6.15 -3.74 15.20
CA ALA A 142 -5.38 -4.93 15.56
C ALA A 142 -4.31 -4.68 16.65
N HIS A 143 -4.30 -3.50 17.30
CA HIS A 143 -3.32 -3.10 18.31
C HIS A 143 -1.86 -3.13 17.85
N LEU A 144 -1.62 -2.94 16.55
CA LEU A 144 -0.29 -2.86 15.96
C LEU A 144 0.26 -1.43 16.10
N LYS A 145 1.59 -1.30 16.12
CA LYS A 145 2.28 -0.03 16.36
C LYS A 145 2.48 0.76 15.08
N TRP A 146 2.71 0.07 13.96
CA TRP A 146 3.15 0.70 12.72
C TRP A 146 2.43 0.19 11.48
N LEU A 147 2.36 1.06 10.48
CA LEU A 147 2.18 0.69 9.08
C LEU A 147 3.47 1.02 8.31
N TYR A 148 4.17 0.01 7.81
CA TYR A 148 5.28 0.20 6.89
C TYR A 148 4.73 0.57 5.50
N LEU A 149 5.20 1.67 4.94
CA LEU A 149 4.82 2.11 3.60
C LEU A 149 5.90 1.76 2.55
N GLY A 150 6.78 0.80 2.86
CA GLY A 150 7.92 0.43 2.02
C GLY A 150 8.98 1.52 1.90
N TYR A 151 9.59 1.65 0.72
CA TYR A 151 10.74 2.53 0.48
C TYR A 151 10.37 3.94 0.02
N TRP A 152 11.09 4.91 0.53
CA TRP A 152 11.03 6.31 0.13
C TRP A 152 12.38 6.74 -0.45
N ILE A 153 12.35 7.48 -1.55
CA ILE A 153 13.52 8.08 -2.19
C ILE A 153 13.28 9.57 -2.30
N SER A 154 14.23 10.37 -1.79
CA SER A 154 14.16 11.83 -1.86
C SER A 154 14.03 12.31 -3.31
N GLY A 155 13.15 13.29 -3.56
CA GLY A 155 12.90 13.85 -4.89
C GLY A 155 12.09 12.96 -5.85
N CYS A 156 11.85 11.67 -5.55
CA CYS A 156 11.11 10.78 -6.44
C CYS A 156 9.62 11.12 -6.50
N ALA A 157 9.14 11.58 -7.66
CA ALA A 157 7.75 11.98 -7.86
C ALA A 157 6.75 10.85 -7.54
N LYS A 158 7.07 9.60 -7.91
CA LYS A 158 6.23 8.42 -7.66
C LYS A 158 6.10 8.10 -6.16
N MET A 159 7.06 8.49 -5.33
CA MET A 159 7.07 8.19 -3.88
C MET A 159 6.64 9.38 -3.01
N ARG A 160 6.38 10.54 -3.62
CA ARG A 160 6.00 11.78 -2.92
C ARG A 160 4.75 11.64 -2.07
N TYR A 161 3.82 10.77 -2.47
CA TYR A 161 2.56 10.56 -1.77
C TYR A 161 2.75 10.06 -0.32
N LYS A 162 3.84 9.35 -0.01
CA LYS A 162 4.11 8.83 1.35
C LYS A 162 4.27 9.96 2.38
N ASN A 163 4.77 11.12 1.93
CA ASN A 163 4.91 12.31 2.76
C ASN A 163 3.57 12.90 3.22
N GLU A 164 2.45 12.50 2.61
CA GLU A 164 1.09 12.92 3.03
C GLU A 164 0.63 12.21 4.32
N TYR A 165 1.31 11.15 4.77
CA TYR A 165 0.92 10.40 5.97
C TYR A 165 1.83 10.74 7.14
N ARG A 166 1.39 11.67 8.01
CA ARG A 166 2.18 12.17 9.14
C ARG A 166 1.63 11.73 10.50
N PRO A 167 2.48 11.45 11.51
CA PRO A 167 3.94 11.44 11.43
C PRO A 167 4.45 10.29 10.56
N LEU A 168 5.57 10.52 9.86
CA LEU A 168 6.25 9.48 9.06
C LEU A 168 7.65 9.33 9.64
N GLU A 169 8.01 8.12 10.03
CA GLU A 169 9.34 7.77 10.50
C GLU A 169 10.17 7.21 9.35
N TYR A 170 11.43 7.60 9.30
CA TYR A 170 12.44 7.21 8.32
C TYR A 170 13.54 6.41 9.01
N LEU A 171 13.95 5.29 8.43
CA LEU A 171 15.06 4.49 8.97
C LEU A 171 16.40 5.04 8.48
N GLY A 172 17.14 5.68 9.38
CA GLY A 172 18.51 6.16 9.15
C GLY A 172 19.57 5.37 9.96
N PRO A 173 20.84 5.80 9.93
CA PRO A 173 21.93 5.16 10.67
C PRO A 173 21.71 5.13 12.19
N GLY A 174 21.06 6.16 12.74
CA GLY A 174 20.71 6.26 14.16
C GLY A 174 19.37 5.60 14.53
N GLY A 175 18.75 4.84 13.61
CA GLY A 175 17.44 4.25 13.80
C GLY A 175 16.30 5.09 13.20
N TRP A 176 15.11 4.95 13.76
CA TRP A 176 13.89 5.60 13.28
C TRP A 176 13.81 7.05 13.74
N SER A 177 13.51 7.98 12.83
CA SER A 177 13.29 9.41 13.16
C SER A 177 12.24 10.05 12.26
N GLU A 178 11.60 11.14 12.68
CA GLU A 178 10.60 11.86 11.88
C GLU A 178 11.20 12.84 10.86
N THR A 179 12.53 12.98 10.89
CA THR A 179 13.28 13.79 9.94
C THR A 179 13.81 12.88 8.83
N PRO A 180 13.60 13.20 7.55
CA PRO A 180 14.24 12.46 6.47
C PRO A 180 15.77 12.48 6.65
N PRO A 181 16.48 11.37 6.37
CA PRO A 181 17.93 11.40 6.35
C PRO A 181 18.43 12.39 5.28
N ALA A 182 19.54 13.06 5.59
CA ALA A 182 20.22 13.99 4.68
C ALA A 182 20.69 13.33 3.39
#